data_AF-A0AAD8DMB9-F1
#
_entry.id   AF-A0AAD8DMB9-F1
#
_cell.length_a   1.000
_cell.length_b   1.000
_cell.length_c   1.000
_cell.angle_alpha   90.00
_cell.angle_beta   90.00
_cell.angle_gamma   90.00
#
_symmetry.space_group_name_H-M   'P 1'
#
loop_
_entity.id
_entity.type
_entity.pdbx_description
1 polymer ?
#
loop_
_entity_poly.entity_id
_entity_poly.type
_entity_poly.pdbx_seq_one_letter_code
_entity_poly.pdbx_strand_id
1 'polypeptide(L)'
;MTEEVELFTTRMRKATRKIHNISDALVNAKFALALRDEDVWGGGLFIFYHIFGFLEDAQERLKMADFDKLFFDKVLYRKKAFEEDLAHYLGENWHMIIKPIALENYIEHLEELERSNPRMLMAYAYHLYLGLLSGGQILAKKRRIFGEENAKPDTYKDKVTDFTGTDIAQLKKDYKKAMNEIAETMSEEEKTAFIEESNNVFVFNNLIVNCVGGQNKVLLNLLYQFSVVVAIVAGIVAAYKFYK
;
A
#
# COMPACT_ATOMS: atom_id res chain seq x y z
N MET A 1 -38.78 17.56 1.09
CA MET A 1 -37.38 17.39 0.64
C MET A 1 -36.73 16.46 1.65
N THR A 2 -36.58 15.19 1.30
CA THR A 2 -35.70 14.29 2.06
C THR A 2 -34.29 14.82 1.87
N GLU A 3 -33.66 15.35 2.91
CA GLU A 3 -32.22 15.58 2.91
C GLU A 3 -31.57 14.25 2.54
N GLU A 4 -30.87 14.21 1.40
CA GLU A 4 -30.13 13.04 0.98
C GLU A 4 -28.99 12.86 1.99
N VAL A 5 -29.20 11.96 2.97
CA VAL A 5 -28.24 11.70 4.04
C VAL A 5 -26.93 11.30 3.41
N GLU A 6 -25.89 12.10 3.62
CA GLU A 6 -24.57 11.85 3.04
C GLU A 6 -24.03 10.49 3.53
N LEU A 7 -23.68 9.61 2.58
CA LEU A 7 -23.08 8.32 2.89
C LEU A 7 -21.80 8.47 3.74
N PHE A 8 -21.64 7.60 4.73
CA PHE A 8 -20.49 7.61 5.63
C PHE A 8 -19.16 7.49 4.89
N THR A 9 -19.09 6.63 3.87
CA THR A 9 -17.91 6.50 2.99
C THR A 9 -17.57 7.80 2.23
N THR A 10 -18.56 8.64 1.92
CA THR A 10 -18.35 9.97 1.34
C THR A 10 -17.75 10.93 2.37
N ARG A 11 -18.28 10.93 3.61
CA ARG A 11 -17.72 11.70 4.74
C ARG A 11 -16.25 11.33 4.98
N MET A 12 -15.94 10.04 5.09
CA MET A 12 -14.57 9.55 5.25
C MET A 12 -13.65 10.01 4.13
N ARG A 13 -14.06 9.85 2.86
CA ARG A 13 -13.25 10.29 1.71
C ARG A 13 -12.95 11.79 1.75
N LYS A 14 -13.93 12.61 2.16
CA LYS A 14 -13.71 14.07 2.30
C LYS A 14 -12.71 14.36 3.41
N ALA A 15 -12.88 13.73 4.57
CA ALA A 15 -12.03 13.93 5.74
C ALA A 15 -10.57 13.52 5.49
N THR A 16 -10.34 12.38 4.82
CA THR A 16 -8.98 11.87 4.58
C THR A 16 -8.31 12.43 3.32
N ARG A 17 -9.01 13.25 2.52
CA ARG A 17 -8.51 13.71 1.21
C ARG A 17 -7.13 14.36 1.28
N LYS A 18 -6.91 15.22 2.27
CA LYS A 18 -5.64 15.96 2.38
C LYS A 18 -4.47 15.02 2.66
N ILE A 19 -4.64 14.08 3.61
CA ILE A 19 -3.59 13.15 3.97
C ILE A 19 -3.40 12.05 2.92
N HIS A 20 -4.47 11.61 2.26
CA HIS A 20 -4.41 10.71 1.11
C HIS A 20 -3.56 11.29 -0.03
N ASN A 21 -3.70 12.59 -0.34
CA ASN A 21 -2.87 13.23 -1.37
C ASN A 21 -1.38 13.22 -1.01
N ILE A 22 -1.04 13.33 0.29
CA ILE A 22 0.34 13.22 0.77
C ILE A 22 0.83 11.79 0.58
N SER A 23 0.00 10.79 0.96
CA SER A 23 0.30 9.37 0.74
C SER A 23 0.53 9.05 -0.74
N ASP A 24 -0.32 9.54 -1.64
CA ASP A 24 -0.16 9.34 -3.08
C ASP A 24 1.18 9.88 -3.59
N ALA A 25 1.57 11.10 -3.16
CA ALA A 25 2.85 11.69 -3.56
C ALA A 25 4.04 10.85 -3.04
N LEU A 26 3.98 10.43 -1.78
CA LEU A 26 5.02 9.64 -1.12
C LEU A 26 5.19 8.27 -1.78
N VAL A 27 4.06 7.57 -2.01
CA VAL A 27 4.02 6.25 -2.64
C VAL A 27 4.51 6.32 -4.09
N ASN A 28 4.09 7.32 -4.88
CA ASN A 28 4.59 7.45 -6.26
C ASN A 28 6.11 7.73 -6.30
N ALA A 29 6.63 8.53 -5.36
CA ALA A 29 8.07 8.79 -5.27
C ALA A 29 8.84 7.50 -4.92
N LYS A 30 8.38 6.72 -3.94
CA LYS A 30 8.97 5.43 -3.57
C LYS A 30 8.83 4.40 -4.68
N PHE A 31 7.70 4.36 -5.38
CA PHE A 31 7.46 3.48 -6.52
C PHE A 31 8.45 3.73 -7.65
N ALA A 32 8.79 4.98 -7.95
CA ALA A 32 9.80 5.29 -8.98
C ALA A 32 11.18 4.69 -8.65
N LEU A 33 11.53 4.57 -7.37
CA LEU A 33 12.74 3.88 -6.92
C LEU A 33 12.58 2.35 -7.01
N ALA A 34 11.43 1.82 -6.59
CA ALA A 34 11.10 0.40 -6.63
C ALA A 34 11.04 -0.20 -8.05
N LEU A 35 10.78 0.63 -9.07
CA LEU A 35 10.85 0.19 -10.48
C LEU A 35 12.27 -0.24 -10.91
N ARG A 36 13.30 0.14 -10.16
CA ARG A 36 14.72 -0.07 -10.48
C ARG A 36 15.43 -0.97 -9.47
N ASP A 37 14.74 -1.39 -8.42
CA ASP A 37 15.33 -2.19 -7.34
C ASP A 37 14.24 -3.07 -6.71
N GLU A 38 14.36 -4.38 -6.94
CA GLU A 38 13.41 -5.37 -6.43
C GLU A 38 13.46 -5.51 -4.91
N ASP A 39 14.59 -5.20 -4.26
CA ASP A 39 14.69 -5.20 -2.80
C ASP A 39 13.81 -4.08 -2.21
N VAL A 40 13.71 -2.94 -2.91
CA VAL A 40 12.83 -1.83 -2.50
C VAL A 40 11.37 -2.21 -2.69
N TRP A 41 11.04 -2.91 -3.77
CA TRP A 41 9.70 -3.44 -4.01
C TRP A 41 9.31 -4.47 -2.93
N GLY A 42 10.16 -5.47 -2.70
CA GLY A 42 9.99 -6.48 -1.67
C GLY A 42 9.90 -5.89 -0.27
N GLY A 43 10.72 -4.88 0.06
CA GLY A 43 10.64 -4.16 1.33
C GLY A 43 9.31 -3.44 1.53
N GLY A 44 8.72 -2.91 0.46
CA GLY A 44 7.35 -2.37 0.46
C GLY A 44 6.30 -3.46 0.71
N LEU A 45 6.43 -4.62 0.07
CA LEU A 45 5.54 -5.76 0.32
C LEU A 45 5.65 -6.26 1.76
N PHE A 46 6.86 -6.29 2.31
CA PHE A 46 7.15 -6.79 3.65
C PHE A 46 6.44 -5.98 4.73
N ILE A 47 6.47 -4.64 4.62
CA ILE A 47 5.78 -3.78 5.60
C ILE A 47 4.25 -3.98 5.53
N PHE A 48 3.67 -4.12 4.34
CA PHE A 48 2.22 -4.30 4.19
C PHE A 48 1.76 -5.72 4.53
N TYR A 49 2.58 -6.75 4.30
CA TYR A 49 2.29 -8.12 4.69
C TYR A 49 1.91 -8.21 6.18
N HIS A 50 2.69 -7.59 7.05
CA HIS A 50 2.44 -7.64 8.49
C HIS A 50 1.11 -6.97 8.88
N ILE A 51 0.68 -5.94 8.15
CA ILE A 51 -0.54 -5.21 8.46
C ILE A 51 -1.76 -5.95 7.91
N PHE A 52 -1.72 -6.39 6.65
CA PHE A 52 -2.79 -7.19 6.05
C PHE A 52 -2.97 -8.51 6.80
N GLY A 53 -1.85 -9.19 7.12
CA GLY A 53 -1.86 -10.42 7.91
C GLY A 53 -2.44 -10.20 9.31
N PHE A 54 -2.07 -9.12 10.00
CA PHE A 54 -2.67 -8.78 11.29
C PHE A 54 -4.19 -8.62 11.19
N LEU A 55 -4.68 -7.87 10.21
CA LEU A 55 -6.12 -7.60 10.05
C LEU A 55 -6.92 -8.86 9.69
N GLU A 56 -6.36 -9.72 8.81
CA GLU A 56 -6.96 -11.01 8.47
C GLU A 56 -7.02 -11.94 9.70
N ASP A 57 -5.94 -12.03 10.47
CA ASP A 57 -5.91 -12.85 11.68
C ASP A 57 -6.82 -12.27 12.78
N ALA A 58 -6.89 -10.94 12.91
CA ALA A 58 -7.78 -10.25 13.85
C ALA A 58 -9.26 -10.49 13.51
N GLN A 59 -9.62 -10.49 12.22
CA GLN A 59 -10.98 -10.83 11.79
C GLN A 59 -11.35 -12.25 12.23
N GLU A 60 -10.46 -13.23 12.04
CA GLU A 60 -10.69 -14.62 12.48
C GLU A 60 -10.80 -14.75 14.01
N ARG A 61 -9.98 -14.01 14.77
CA ARG A 61 -10.01 -14.02 16.24
C ARG A 61 -11.26 -13.37 16.82
N LEU A 62 -11.62 -12.18 16.32
CA LEU A 62 -12.67 -11.33 16.88
C LEU A 62 -14.07 -11.83 16.51
N LYS A 63 -14.25 -12.39 15.30
CA LYS A 63 -15.55 -12.91 14.79
C LYS A 63 -16.70 -11.90 14.95
N MET A 64 -16.40 -10.64 14.75
CA MET A 64 -17.38 -9.56 14.82
C MET A 64 -18.15 -9.51 13.51
N ALA A 65 -19.48 -9.60 13.58
CA ALA A 65 -20.34 -9.62 12.39
C ALA A 65 -20.12 -8.40 11.46
N ASP A 66 -19.84 -7.22 12.01
CA ASP A 66 -19.50 -6.05 11.19
C ASP A 66 -18.14 -6.18 10.49
N PHE A 67 -17.16 -6.79 11.16
CA PHE A 67 -15.83 -6.98 10.57
C PHE A 67 -15.89 -8.02 9.44
N ASP A 68 -16.65 -9.10 9.63
CA ASP A 68 -16.86 -10.15 8.63
C ASP A 68 -17.50 -9.60 7.33
N LYS A 69 -18.34 -8.57 7.43
CA LYS A 69 -18.91 -7.89 6.24
C LYS A 69 -17.85 -7.24 5.35
N LEU A 70 -16.67 -6.93 5.88
CA LEU A 70 -15.55 -6.40 5.08
C LEU A 70 -14.71 -7.51 4.41
N PHE A 71 -14.86 -8.76 4.85
CA PHE A 71 -14.18 -9.94 4.31
C PHE A 71 -15.18 -10.89 3.64
N PHE A 72 -16.17 -10.33 2.95
CA PHE A 72 -17.31 -11.03 2.35
C PHE A 72 -16.93 -12.04 1.25
N ASP A 73 -15.73 -11.94 0.68
CA ASP A 73 -15.25 -12.82 -0.38
C ASP A 73 -13.79 -13.24 -0.10
N LYS A 74 -13.51 -14.54 -0.28
CA LYS A 74 -12.17 -15.11 -0.15
C LYS A 74 -11.17 -14.48 -1.11
N VAL A 75 -11.62 -13.92 -2.23
CA VAL A 75 -10.78 -13.17 -3.16
C VAL A 75 -10.21 -11.89 -2.55
N LEU A 76 -10.67 -11.44 -1.39
CA LEU A 76 -10.06 -10.27 -0.74
C LEU A 76 -8.77 -10.64 -0.03
N TYR A 77 -8.70 -11.74 0.69
CA TYR A 77 -7.55 -12.16 1.51
C TYR A 77 -6.23 -12.12 0.73
N ARG A 78 -5.22 -11.45 1.31
CA ARG A 78 -3.93 -11.19 0.69
C ARG A 78 -2.76 -11.82 1.42
N LYS A 79 -2.91 -12.30 2.67
CA LYS A 79 -1.79 -12.84 3.46
C LYS A 79 -0.94 -13.86 2.68
N LYS A 80 -1.57 -14.89 2.11
CA LYS A 80 -0.87 -15.91 1.28
C LYS A 80 -0.23 -15.33 0.02
N ALA A 81 -0.91 -14.39 -0.63
CA ALA A 81 -0.39 -13.74 -1.82
C ALA A 81 0.87 -12.90 -1.50
N PHE A 82 0.90 -12.25 -0.33
CA PHE A 82 2.10 -11.58 0.17
C PHE A 82 3.23 -12.56 0.46
N GLU A 83 2.96 -13.71 1.10
CA GLU A 83 3.99 -14.73 1.38
C GLU A 83 4.66 -15.23 0.09
N GLU A 84 3.87 -15.49 -0.96
CA GLU A 84 4.39 -15.88 -2.28
C GLU A 84 5.27 -14.79 -2.91
N ASP A 85 4.78 -13.53 -2.94
CA ASP A 85 5.55 -12.42 -3.52
C ASP A 85 6.82 -12.14 -2.69
N LEU A 86 6.77 -12.27 -1.36
CA LEU A 86 7.93 -12.08 -0.49
C LEU A 86 9.00 -13.17 -0.69
N ALA A 87 8.58 -14.43 -0.83
CA ALA A 87 9.51 -15.52 -1.16
C ALA A 87 10.19 -15.27 -2.53
N HIS A 88 9.46 -14.73 -3.50
CA HIS A 88 10.02 -14.38 -4.80
C HIS A 88 11.02 -13.22 -4.72
N TYR A 89 10.66 -12.09 -4.10
CA TYR A 89 11.49 -10.87 -4.12
C TYR A 89 12.59 -10.82 -3.07
N LEU A 90 12.37 -11.40 -1.89
CA LEU A 90 13.30 -11.32 -0.75
C LEU A 90 13.90 -12.69 -0.39
N GLY A 91 13.52 -13.76 -1.11
CA GLY A 91 13.96 -15.12 -0.87
C GLY A 91 13.28 -15.79 0.33
N GLU A 92 13.47 -17.11 0.49
CA GLU A 92 12.81 -17.95 1.51
C GLU A 92 12.99 -17.46 2.97
N ASN A 93 14.07 -16.73 3.26
CA ASN A 93 14.39 -16.22 4.59
C ASN A 93 13.80 -14.83 4.87
N TRP A 94 12.87 -14.33 4.05
CA TRP A 94 12.23 -13.02 4.22
C TRP A 94 11.61 -12.83 5.62
N HIS A 95 11.16 -13.92 6.26
CA HIS A 95 10.59 -13.91 7.61
C HIS A 95 11.61 -13.58 8.71
N MET A 96 12.91 -13.69 8.43
CA MET A 96 13.99 -13.32 9.34
C MET A 96 14.33 -11.82 9.30
N ILE A 97 13.74 -11.07 8.37
CA ILE A 97 13.97 -9.63 8.25
C ILE A 97 13.41 -8.92 9.49
N ILE A 98 14.23 -8.07 10.08
CA ILE A 98 13.86 -7.29 11.26
C ILE A 98 12.86 -6.21 10.85
N LYS A 99 11.75 -6.10 11.58
CA LYS A 99 10.75 -5.07 11.35
C LYS A 99 11.34 -3.69 11.66
N PRO A 100 11.17 -2.69 10.77
CA PRO A 100 11.51 -1.33 11.11
C PRO A 100 10.66 -0.83 12.30
N ILE A 101 11.21 0.07 13.12
CA ILE A 101 10.51 0.65 14.28
C ILE A 101 9.15 1.24 13.90
N ALA A 102 9.05 1.89 12.73
CA ALA A 102 7.77 2.46 12.27
C ALA A 102 6.70 1.38 12.01
N LEU A 103 7.10 0.18 11.57
CA LEU A 103 6.20 -0.95 11.41
C LEU A 103 5.83 -1.55 12.77
N GLU A 104 6.79 -1.67 13.69
CA GLU A 104 6.52 -2.15 15.06
C GLU A 104 5.50 -1.25 15.76
N ASN A 105 5.68 0.07 15.70
CA ASN A 105 4.74 1.04 16.25
C ASN A 105 3.34 0.94 15.62
N TYR A 106 3.26 0.62 14.33
CA TYR A 106 1.98 0.41 13.65
C TYR A 106 1.30 -0.85 14.21
N ILE A 107 2.02 -1.98 14.28
CA ILE A 107 1.46 -3.23 14.81
C ILE A 107 1.04 -3.06 16.28
N GLU A 108 1.85 -2.40 17.11
CA GLU A 108 1.50 -2.11 18.51
C GLU A 108 0.21 -1.28 18.62
N HIS A 109 0.03 -0.29 17.74
CA HIS A 109 -1.21 0.49 17.68
C HIS A 109 -2.42 -0.37 17.27
N LEU A 110 -2.26 -1.27 16.29
CA LEU A 110 -3.35 -2.19 15.91
C LEU A 110 -3.69 -3.17 17.03
N GLU A 111 -2.69 -3.68 17.75
CA GLU A 111 -2.90 -4.52 18.93
C GLU A 111 -3.64 -3.77 20.05
N GLU A 112 -3.33 -2.49 20.26
CA GLU A 112 -4.04 -1.66 21.23
C GLU A 112 -5.49 -1.41 20.82
N LEU A 113 -5.75 -1.16 19.53
CA LEU A 113 -7.12 -1.06 19.01
C LEU A 113 -7.86 -2.39 19.17
N GLU A 114 -7.23 -3.53 18.87
CA GLU A 114 -7.86 -4.85 19.06
C GLU A 114 -8.31 -5.05 20.52
N ARG A 115 -7.50 -4.61 21.50
CA ARG A 115 -7.82 -4.73 22.93
C ARG A 115 -8.87 -3.73 23.41
N SER A 116 -8.75 -2.47 23.01
CA SER A 116 -9.51 -1.36 23.60
C SER A 116 -10.79 -1.03 22.83
N ASN A 117 -10.74 -1.07 21.49
CA ASN A 117 -11.86 -0.75 20.62
C ASN A 117 -11.71 -1.45 19.24
N PRO A 118 -11.97 -2.77 19.17
CA PRO A 118 -11.67 -3.57 17.97
C PRO A 118 -12.44 -3.13 16.72
N ARG A 119 -13.56 -2.42 16.90
CA ARG A 119 -14.34 -1.83 15.79
C ARG A 119 -13.50 -0.84 14.96
N MET A 120 -12.49 -0.20 15.55
CA MET A 120 -11.61 0.74 14.86
C MET A 120 -10.65 0.07 13.86
N LEU A 121 -10.36 -1.23 14.01
CA LEU A 121 -9.57 -1.99 13.02
C LEU A 121 -10.20 -2.01 11.63
N MET A 122 -11.53 -1.86 11.55
CA MET A 122 -12.23 -1.77 10.28
C MET A 122 -11.86 -0.53 9.46
N ALA A 123 -11.37 0.55 10.09
CA ALA A 123 -10.86 1.71 9.36
C ALA A 123 -9.61 1.33 8.54
N TYR A 124 -8.73 0.54 9.13
CA TYR A 124 -7.52 0.03 8.50
C TYR A 124 -7.85 -0.92 7.35
N ALA A 125 -8.72 -1.90 7.59
CA ALA A 125 -9.19 -2.79 6.53
C ALA A 125 -9.82 -1.98 5.38
N TYR A 126 -10.71 -1.03 5.69
CA TYR A 126 -11.37 -0.21 4.67
C TYR A 126 -10.40 0.55 3.77
N HIS A 127 -9.48 1.33 4.33
CA HIS A 127 -8.59 2.16 3.51
C HIS A 127 -7.53 1.32 2.80
N LEU A 128 -7.01 0.26 3.41
CA LEU A 128 -5.98 -0.58 2.81
C LEU A 128 -6.53 -1.43 1.64
N TYR A 129 -7.68 -2.08 1.81
CA TYR A 129 -8.28 -2.88 0.74
C TYR A 129 -8.78 -2.01 -0.41
N LEU A 130 -9.44 -0.87 -0.14
CA LEU A 130 -9.80 0.06 -1.22
C LEU A 130 -8.58 0.68 -1.91
N GLY A 131 -7.52 0.95 -1.15
CA GLY A 131 -6.23 1.38 -1.69
C GLY A 131 -5.64 0.35 -2.64
N LEU A 132 -5.63 -0.92 -2.25
CA LEU A 132 -5.16 -2.05 -3.07
C LEU A 132 -5.98 -2.21 -4.36
N LEU A 133 -7.32 -2.19 -4.25
CA LEU A 133 -8.26 -2.30 -5.38
C LEU A 133 -8.29 -1.06 -6.29
N SER A 134 -7.58 0.01 -5.91
CA SER A 134 -7.51 1.27 -6.65
C SER A 134 -6.05 1.61 -7.01
N GLY A 135 -5.31 2.24 -6.10
CA GLY A 135 -3.92 2.63 -6.30
C GLY A 135 -3.02 1.42 -6.55
N GLY A 136 -3.20 0.33 -5.81
CA GLY A 136 -2.42 -0.90 -5.99
C GLY A 136 -2.53 -1.47 -7.42
N GLN A 137 -3.73 -1.51 -7.98
CA GLN A 137 -3.95 -1.93 -9.38
C GLN A 137 -3.29 -0.99 -10.40
N ILE A 138 -3.30 0.32 -10.14
CA ILE A 138 -2.61 1.30 -10.99
C ILE A 138 -1.09 1.08 -10.93
N LEU A 139 -0.53 0.87 -9.73
CA LEU A 139 0.90 0.60 -9.55
C LEU A 139 1.30 -0.71 -10.22
N ALA A 140 0.52 -1.79 -10.06
CA ALA A 140 0.76 -3.06 -10.74
C ALA A 140 0.80 -2.90 -12.26
N LYS A 141 -0.17 -2.17 -12.83
CA LYS A 141 -0.20 -1.88 -14.27
C LYS A 141 1.02 -1.08 -14.71
N LYS A 142 1.40 -0.03 -13.96
CA LYS A 142 2.60 0.76 -14.25
C LYS A 142 3.87 -0.09 -14.17
N ARG A 143 3.98 -0.97 -13.17
CA ARG A 143 5.15 -1.85 -12.97
C ARG A 143 5.31 -2.80 -14.15
N ARG A 144 4.22 -3.41 -14.64
CA ARG A 144 4.24 -4.26 -15.83
C ARG A 144 4.70 -3.52 -17.10
N ILE A 145 4.37 -2.23 -17.24
CA ILE A 145 4.71 -1.43 -18.43
C ILE A 145 6.14 -0.87 -18.35
N PHE A 146 6.57 -0.42 -17.18
CA PHE A 146 7.79 0.37 -17.00
C PHE A 146 8.89 -0.33 -16.20
N GLY A 147 8.63 -1.50 -15.61
CA GLY A 147 9.62 -2.25 -14.84
C GLY A 147 10.64 -2.92 -15.75
N GLU A 148 11.92 -2.77 -15.41
CA GLU A 148 13.06 -3.19 -16.24
C GLU A 148 13.07 -4.71 -16.53
N GLU A 149 12.50 -5.53 -15.65
CA GLU A 149 12.42 -6.99 -15.80
C GLU A 149 11.21 -7.50 -16.62
N ASN A 150 10.19 -6.66 -16.87
CA ASN A 150 8.95 -7.06 -17.55
C ASN A 150 9.07 -7.13 -19.09
N ALA A 151 10.26 -6.95 -19.65
CA ALA A 151 10.55 -7.12 -21.07
C ALA A 151 10.78 -8.60 -21.47
N LYS A 152 10.70 -9.55 -20.54
CA LYS A 152 10.96 -10.98 -20.79
C LYS A 152 9.64 -11.79 -20.77
N PRO A 153 9.53 -12.85 -21.60
CA PRO A 153 8.28 -13.62 -21.75
C PRO A 153 7.86 -14.46 -20.53
N ASP A 154 8.77 -14.72 -19.58
CA ASP A 154 8.54 -15.53 -18.37
C ASP A 154 8.53 -14.70 -17.07
N THR A 155 8.11 -13.43 -17.11
CA THR A 155 8.14 -12.58 -15.92
C THR A 155 7.14 -13.05 -14.86
N TYR A 156 7.61 -13.13 -13.61
CA TYR A 156 6.80 -13.47 -12.45
C TYR A 156 5.56 -12.58 -12.33
N LYS A 157 4.44 -13.18 -11.93
CA LYS A 157 3.16 -12.48 -11.76
C LYS A 157 2.91 -12.19 -10.29
N ASP A 158 2.99 -10.91 -9.92
CA ASP A 158 2.66 -10.40 -8.58
C ASP A 158 1.29 -10.91 -8.12
N LYS A 159 1.29 -11.71 -7.04
CA LYS A 159 0.12 -12.37 -6.47
C LYS A 159 -0.72 -11.40 -5.65
N VAL A 160 -0.10 -10.46 -4.93
CA VAL A 160 -0.81 -9.50 -4.07
C VAL A 160 -1.80 -8.66 -4.88
N THR A 161 -1.44 -8.33 -6.12
CA THR A 161 -2.30 -7.53 -7.02
C THR A 161 -3.06 -8.37 -8.03
N ASP A 162 -2.96 -9.71 -7.94
CA ASP A 162 -3.69 -10.63 -8.81
C ASP A 162 -5.14 -10.82 -8.37
N PHE A 163 -6.04 -10.21 -9.16
CA PHE A 163 -7.50 -10.38 -9.08
C PHE A 163 -8.03 -10.92 -10.42
N THR A 164 -7.28 -11.80 -11.07
CA THR A 164 -7.68 -12.38 -12.36
C THR A 164 -9.01 -13.09 -12.25
N GLY A 165 -9.93 -12.80 -13.18
CA GLY A 165 -11.29 -13.35 -13.17
C GLY A 165 -12.26 -12.63 -12.24
N THR A 166 -11.86 -11.53 -11.60
CA THR A 166 -12.70 -10.77 -10.67
C THR A 166 -13.03 -9.38 -11.20
N ASP A 167 -14.29 -8.97 -11.01
CA ASP A 167 -14.70 -7.59 -11.28
C ASP A 167 -14.30 -6.67 -10.11
N ILE A 168 -13.14 -6.03 -10.25
CA ILE A 168 -12.59 -5.09 -9.27
C ILE A 168 -13.51 -3.87 -9.06
N ALA A 169 -14.25 -3.44 -10.08
CA ALA A 169 -15.17 -2.31 -9.95
C ALA A 169 -16.35 -2.69 -9.05
N GLN A 170 -16.90 -3.88 -9.25
CA GLN A 170 -17.96 -4.44 -8.41
C GLN A 170 -17.46 -4.68 -6.98
N LEU A 171 -16.28 -5.28 -6.78
CA LEU A 171 -15.69 -5.44 -5.44
C LEU A 171 -15.58 -4.12 -4.68
N LYS A 172 -15.11 -3.05 -5.31
CA LYS A 172 -15.02 -1.72 -4.66
C LYS A 172 -16.39 -1.15 -4.30
N LYS A 173 -17.40 -1.41 -5.13
CA LYS A 173 -18.77 -0.98 -4.85
C LYS A 173 -19.32 -1.72 -3.64
N ASP A 174 -19.13 -3.03 -3.59
CA ASP A 174 -19.61 -3.88 -2.49
C ASP A 174 -18.87 -3.57 -1.18
N TYR A 175 -17.56 -3.35 -1.24
CA TYR A 175 -16.77 -2.95 -0.07
C TYR A 175 -17.25 -1.62 0.53
N LYS A 176 -17.55 -0.62 -0.32
CA LYS A 176 -18.13 0.66 0.13
C LYS A 176 -19.54 0.48 0.68
N LYS A 177 -20.35 -0.37 0.04
CA LYS A 177 -21.71 -0.69 0.50
C LYS A 177 -21.67 -1.29 1.90
N ALA A 178 -20.85 -2.32 2.12
CA ALA A 178 -20.65 -2.95 3.42
C ALA A 178 -20.25 -1.93 4.50
N MET A 179 -19.33 -1.02 4.19
CA MET A 179 -18.93 0.01 5.15
C MET A 179 -20.03 1.03 5.46
N ASN A 180 -20.89 1.38 4.49
CA ASN A 180 -22.05 2.23 4.78
C ASN A 180 -23.07 1.48 5.66
N GLU A 181 -23.33 0.19 5.39
CA GLU A 181 -24.22 -0.65 6.21
C GLU A 181 -23.70 -0.85 7.64
N ILE A 182 -22.39 -1.01 7.83
CA ILE A 182 -21.77 -1.05 9.16
C ILE A 182 -22.00 0.29 9.88
N ALA A 183 -21.79 1.42 9.19
CA ALA A 183 -21.95 2.75 9.76
C ALA A 183 -23.38 3.06 10.21
N GLU A 184 -24.40 2.42 9.65
CA GLU A 184 -25.78 2.55 10.12
C GLU A 184 -25.97 2.05 11.56
N THR A 185 -25.08 1.17 12.04
CA THR A 185 -25.11 0.64 13.41
C THR A 185 -24.25 1.44 14.40
N MET A 186 -23.58 2.49 13.94
CA MET A 186 -22.67 3.32 14.74
C MET A 186 -23.35 4.61 15.20
N SER A 187 -23.05 5.04 16.43
CA SER A 187 -23.38 6.38 16.91
C SER A 187 -22.61 7.46 16.13
N GLU A 188 -23.02 8.72 16.22
CA GLU A 188 -22.26 9.80 15.58
C GLU A 188 -20.89 10.03 16.25
N GLU A 189 -20.77 9.76 17.54
CA GLU A 189 -19.49 9.76 18.26
C GLU A 189 -18.57 8.65 17.73
N GLU A 190 -19.08 7.44 17.55
CA GLU A 190 -18.32 6.33 16.95
C GLU A 190 -17.91 6.64 15.51
N LYS A 191 -18.80 7.22 14.70
CA LYS A 191 -18.47 7.65 13.33
C LYS A 191 -17.39 8.72 13.31
N THR A 192 -17.42 9.64 14.26
CA THR A 192 -16.41 10.69 14.39
C THR A 192 -15.06 10.09 14.75
N ALA A 193 -15.01 9.23 15.76
CA ALA A 193 -13.79 8.50 16.15
C ALA A 193 -13.25 7.65 14.98
N PHE A 194 -14.11 7.00 14.22
CA PHE A 194 -13.71 6.21 13.05
C PHE A 194 -13.14 7.08 11.91
N ILE A 195 -13.65 8.29 11.72
CA ILE A 195 -13.09 9.26 10.76
C ILE A 195 -11.72 9.79 11.24
N GLU A 196 -11.56 10.02 12.54
CA GLU A 196 -10.26 10.38 13.12
C GLU A 196 -9.26 9.23 12.91
N GLU A 197 -9.67 8.00 13.23
CA GLU A 197 -8.84 6.83 13.04
C GLU A 197 -8.53 6.57 11.57
N SER A 198 -9.48 6.84 10.67
CA SER A 198 -9.25 6.83 9.23
C SER A 198 -8.12 7.77 8.79
N ASN A 199 -7.92 8.92 9.46
CA ASN A 199 -6.76 9.76 9.20
C ASN A 199 -5.48 9.13 9.76
N ASN A 200 -5.53 8.52 10.95
CA ASN A 200 -4.41 7.79 11.53
C ASN A 200 -3.91 6.67 10.61
N VAL A 201 -4.82 5.95 9.91
CA VAL A 201 -4.43 4.96 8.90
C VAL A 201 -3.42 5.55 7.89
N PHE A 202 -3.69 6.75 7.35
CA PHE A 202 -2.78 7.38 6.41
C PHE A 202 -1.52 7.93 7.08
N VAL A 203 -1.58 8.39 8.33
CA VAL A 203 -0.38 8.78 9.10
C VAL A 203 0.57 7.59 9.23
N PHE A 204 0.08 6.46 9.74
CA PHE A 204 0.86 5.25 9.90
C PHE A 204 1.36 4.70 8.57
N ASN A 205 0.52 4.66 7.54
CA ASN A 205 0.92 4.25 6.19
C ASN A 205 2.07 5.12 5.65
N ASN A 206 2.02 6.44 5.87
CA ASN A 206 3.09 7.35 5.44
C ASN A 206 4.40 7.08 6.18
N LEU A 207 4.33 6.81 7.49
CA LEU A 207 5.51 6.49 8.30
C LEU A 207 6.19 5.21 7.81
N ILE A 208 5.43 4.13 7.60
CA ILE A 208 6.00 2.85 7.14
C ILE A 208 6.51 2.94 5.71
N VAL A 209 5.80 3.63 4.81
CA VAL A 209 6.27 3.78 3.43
C VAL A 209 7.57 4.58 3.41
N ASN A 210 7.71 5.58 4.28
CA ASN A 210 8.93 6.38 4.34
C ASN A 210 10.15 5.59 4.85
N CYS A 211 9.94 4.60 5.74
CA CYS A 211 11.04 3.80 6.31
C CYS A 211 11.54 2.67 5.41
N VAL A 212 10.89 2.40 4.26
CA VAL A 212 11.40 1.45 3.26
C VAL A 212 12.79 1.92 2.76
N GLY A 213 13.78 1.04 2.92
CA GLY A 213 15.18 1.29 2.59
C GLY A 213 15.52 1.29 1.10
N GLY A 214 16.80 1.14 0.75
CA GLY A 214 17.30 0.98 -0.63
C GLY A 214 17.38 2.27 -1.48
N GLN A 215 16.74 3.35 -1.05
CA GLN A 215 16.73 4.65 -1.76
C GLN A 215 18.14 5.21 -2.01
N ASN A 216 19.04 5.07 -1.02
CA ASN A 216 20.40 5.61 -1.11
C ASN A 216 21.23 4.93 -2.21
N LYS A 217 21.09 3.62 -2.39
CA LYS A 217 21.79 2.85 -3.42
C LYS A 217 21.34 3.28 -4.82
N VAL A 218 20.03 3.43 -5.02
CA VAL A 218 19.45 3.90 -6.29
C VAL A 218 19.90 5.33 -6.59
N LEU A 219 19.84 6.24 -5.60
CA LEU A 219 20.28 7.63 -5.75
C LEU A 219 21.77 7.73 -6.10
N LEU A 220 22.62 6.97 -5.42
CA LEU A 220 24.06 6.92 -5.71
C LEU A 220 24.34 6.42 -7.14
N ASN A 221 23.64 5.37 -7.58
CA ASN A 221 23.80 4.85 -8.94
C ASN A 221 23.37 5.89 -10.00
N LEU A 222 22.27 6.62 -9.76
CA LEU A 222 21.83 7.69 -10.65
C LEU A 222 22.83 8.85 -10.73
N LEU A 223 23.39 9.26 -9.59
CA LEU A 223 24.43 10.29 -9.54
C LEU A 223 25.69 9.84 -10.29
N TYR A 224 26.08 8.57 -10.12
CA TYR A 224 27.19 7.98 -10.85
C TYR A 224 26.95 7.99 -12.37
N GLN A 225 25.81 7.48 -12.84
CA GLN A 225 25.46 7.49 -14.26
C GLN A 225 25.43 8.91 -14.84
N PHE A 226 24.83 9.87 -14.11
CA PHE A 226 24.83 11.27 -14.52
C PHE A 226 26.24 11.84 -14.64
N SER A 227 27.11 11.54 -13.66
CA SER A 227 28.52 11.99 -13.70
C SER A 227 29.28 11.44 -14.90
N VAL A 228 29.04 10.18 -15.28
CA VAL A 228 29.62 9.55 -16.48
C VAL A 228 29.15 10.25 -17.75
N VAL A 229 27.84 10.52 -17.88
CA VAL A 229 27.29 11.24 -19.04
C VAL A 229 27.89 12.65 -19.15
N VAL A 230 27.98 13.38 -18.04
CA VAL A 230 28.60 14.71 -18.02
C VAL A 230 30.07 14.64 -18.44
N ALA A 231 30.83 13.66 -17.96
CA ALA A 231 32.23 13.47 -18.33
C ALA A 231 32.40 13.15 -19.83
N ILE A 232 31.54 12.29 -20.39
CA ILE A 232 31.54 11.97 -21.82
C ILE A 232 31.24 13.22 -22.66
N VAL A 233 30.20 13.97 -22.32
CA VAL A 233 29.82 15.20 -23.03
C VAL A 233 30.95 16.23 -22.95
N ALA A 234 31.54 16.43 -21.76
CA ALA A 234 32.68 17.32 -21.58
C ALA A 234 33.89 16.90 -22.42
N GLY A 235 34.19 15.59 -22.47
CA GLY A 235 35.26 15.04 -23.30
C GLY A 235 35.03 15.27 -24.80
N ILE A 236 33.80 15.06 -25.29
CA ILE A 236 33.43 15.34 -26.70
C ILE A 236 33.59 16.83 -27.01
N VAL A 237 33.12 17.72 -26.13
CA VAL A 237 33.24 19.17 -26.31
C VAL A 237 34.70 19.61 -26.31
N ALA A 238 35.52 19.05 -25.41
CA ALA A 238 36.95 19.33 -25.36
C ALA A 238 37.65 18.87 -26.64
N ALA A 239 37.41 17.62 -27.07
CA ALA A 239 37.97 17.08 -28.32
C ALA A 239 37.57 17.95 -29.53
N TYR A 240 36.31 18.35 -29.64
CA TYR A 240 35.85 19.23 -30.71
C TYR A 240 36.55 20.60 -30.72
N LYS A 241 36.86 21.16 -29.54
CA LYS A 241 37.62 22.42 -29.44
C LYS A 241 39.10 22.27 -29.79
N PHE A 242 39.71 21.10 -29.57
CA PHE A 242 41.12 20.86 -29.89
C PHE A 242 41.37 20.54 -31.38
N TYR A 243 40.35 20.03 -32.09
CA TYR A 243 40.43 19.68 -33.52
C TYR A 243 39.97 20.80 -34.46
N LYS A 244 39.68 22.00 -33.93
CA LYS A 244 39.29 23.19 -34.69
C LYS A 244 40.34 24.28 -34.53
#